data_AF-A0A3B9BC31-F1
#
_entry.id   AF-A0A3B9BC31-F1
#
_cell.length_a   1.000
_cell.length_b   1.000
_cell.length_c   1.000
_cell.angle_alpha   90.00
_cell.angle_beta   90.00
_cell.angle_gamma   90.00
#
_symmetry.space_group_name_H-M   'P 1'
#
loop_
_entity.id
_entity.type
_entity.pdbx_description
1 polymer ?
#
loop_
_entity_poly.entity_id
_entity_poly.type
_entity_poly.pdbx_seq_one_letter_code
_entity_poly.pdbx_strand_id
1 'polypeptide(L)'
;MKKSIGSFLLLMTAAVTANAQSYLGQWYSEENDTYLLFDADSLVYAYGVEPDNCYEFETFAHADDGEFITLSDIEGSVSFPYVLEADTLLITEEQEEGSYVASNQDLSSLLNCADIYSWSCGSQGCYQTAVGEGEYLSEDDCTEFCLFTSITEQEGKRVVVYPNPFRDHTVLEFKEIPLEYNLYDVNGRIHRSERVMENRLQLNKGDLPSGIYHLEVIWTSTVSTVKLFIE
;
A
#
# COMPACT_ATOMS: atom_id res chain seq x y z
N MET A 1 -19.78 -20.99 -22.85
CA MET A 1 -20.84 -21.96 -22.48
C MET A 1 -20.49 -22.52 -21.10
N LYS A 2 -21.01 -21.90 -20.03
CA LYS A 2 -21.37 -22.49 -18.73
C LYS A 2 -21.96 -21.35 -17.89
N LYS A 3 -23.28 -21.39 -17.72
CA LYS A 3 -24.02 -20.61 -16.71
C LYS A 3 -23.73 -21.23 -15.35
N SER A 4 -23.56 -20.42 -14.30
CA SER A 4 -23.84 -20.86 -12.93
C SER A 4 -24.05 -19.60 -12.07
N ILE A 5 -25.32 -19.20 -11.89
CA ILE A 5 -26.07 -19.26 -10.63
C ILE A 5 -25.61 -18.16 -9.68
N GLY A 6 -26.43 -17.12 -9.58
CA GLY A 6 -26.25 -16.04 -8.62
C GLY A 6 -26.35 -16.56 -7.19
N SER A 7 -25.55 -15.95 -6.33
CA SER A 7 -25.72 -16.03 -4.89
C SER A 7 -26.13 -14.63 -4.42
N PHE A 8 -27.43 -14.44 -4.24
CA PHE A 8 -27.94 -13.37 -3.40
C PHE A 8 -27.59 -13.78 -1.97
N LEU A 9 -26.47 -13.27 -1.43
CA LEU A 9 -26.23 -13.38 0.01
C LEU A 9 -27.19 -12.42 0.72
N LEU A 10 -28.27 -12.98 1.28
CA LEU A 10 -29.02 -12.33 2.34
C LEU A 10 -28.11 -12.27 3.56
N LEU A 11 -27.44 -11.14 3.78
CA LEU A 11 -26.82 -10.85 5.07
C LEU A 11 -27.93 -10.54 6.06
N MET A 12 -28.22 -11.50 6.94
CA MET A 12 -29.03 -11.24 8.12
C MET A 12 -28.28 -10.21 8.97
N THR A 13 -28.89 -9.05 9.15
CA THR A 13 -28.50 -8.06 10.15
C THR A 13 -28.80 -8.63 11.53
N ALA A 14 -27.87 -9.42 12.07
CA ALA A 14 -27.85 -9.73 13.49
C ALA A 14 -27.14 -8.57 14.20
N ALA A 15 -27.92 -7.72 14.86
CA ALA A 15 -27.37 -6.77 15.82
C ALA A 15 -26.73 -7.59 16.97
N VAL A 16 -25.40 -7.63 17.02
CA VAL A 16 -24.68 -8.33 18.07
C VAL A 16 -24.74 -7.45 19.31
N THR A 17 -25.53 -7.90 20.28
CA THR A 17 -25.49 -7.31 21.61
C THR A 17 -24.25 -7.84 22.31
N ALA A 18 -23.27 -6.96 22.54
CA ALA A 18 -22.09 -7.25 23.33
C ALA A 18 -22.51 -7.82 24.69
N ASN A 19 -22.39 -9.14 24.82
CA ASN A 19 -22.58 -9.85 26.07
C ASN A 19 -21.27 -10.61 26.27
N ALA A 20 -20.51 -10.22 27.30
CA ALA A 20 -19.10 -10.53 27.52
C ALA A 20 -18.78 -12.02 27.83
N GLN A 21 -19.32 -12.95 27.04
CA GLN A 21 -19.09 -14.39 27.16
C GLN A 21 -18.84 -15.07 25.81
N SER A 22 -18.77 -14.32 24.71
CA SER A 22 -18.62 -14.90 23.38
C SER A 22 -17.75 -14.00 22.51
N TYR A 23 -16.82 -14.63 21.77
CA TYR A 23 -16.04 -13.98 20.71
C TYR A 23 -16.87 -13.83 19.42
N LEU A 24 -18.10 -14.34 19.39
CA LEU A 24 -19.00 -14.16 18.27
C LEU A 24 -19.37 -12.70 18.10
N GLY A 25 -19.30 -12.21 16.87
CA GLY A 25 -19.59 -10.84 16.52
C GLY A 25 -18.51 -10.18 15.69
N GLN A 26 -18.65 -8.86 15.54
CA GLN A 26 -17.74 -8.05 14.75
C GLN A 26 -16.71 -7.37 15.66
N TRP A 27 -15.45 -7.44 15.25
CA TRP A 27 -14.29 -6.91 15.94
C TRP A 27 -13.44 -6.10 14.97
N TYR A 28 -12.83 -5.02 15.42
CA TYR A 28 -12.05 -4.12 14.57
C TYR A 28 -10.67 -3.86 15.17
N SER A 29 -9.62 -3.96 14.37
CA SER A 29 -8.26 -3.56 14.72
C SER A 29 -7.90 -2.24 14.04
N GLU A 30 -7.60 -1.21 14.84
CA GLU A 30 -7.08 0.07 14.35
C GLU A 30 -5.66 -0.05 13.78
N GLU A 31 -4.88 -1.03 14.24
CA GLU A 31 -3.49 -1.22 13.82
C GLU A 31 -3.42 -1.74 12.38
N ASN A 32 -4.31 -2.66 12.03
CA ASN A 32 -4.32 -3.35 10.74
C ASN A 32 -5.49 -2.94 9.83
N ASP A 33 -6.30 -1.96 10.25
CA ASP A 33 -7.56 -1.54 9.60
C ASP A 33 -8.43 -2.72 9.13
N THR A 34 -8.56 -3.71 10.01
CA THR A 34 -9.17 -5.02 9.69
C THR A 34 -10.38 -5.28 10.58
N TYR A 35 -11.46 -5.78 9.97
CA TYR A 35 -12.63 -6.29 10.68
C TYR A 35 -12.64 -7.82 10.68
N LEU A 36 -12.89 -8.42 11.84
CA LEU A 36 -13.18 -9.85 11.97
C LEU A 36 -14.65 -10.03 12.34
N LEU A 37 -15.39 -10.83 11.57
CA LEU A 37 -16.78 -11.19 11.85
C LEU A 37 -16.88 -12.69 12.12
N PHE A 38 -16.95 -13.07 13.39
CA PHE A 38 -17.20 -14.46 13.80
C PHE A 38 -18.71 -14.72 13.83
N ASP A 39 -19.19 -15.59 12.96
CA ASP A 39 -20.59 -16.00 12.95
C ASP A 39 -20.83 -17.24 13.83
N ALA A 40 -22.11 -17.48 14.14
CA ALA A 40 -22.53 -18.64 14.93
C ALA A 40 -22.50 -19.96 14.12
N ASP A 41 -22.32 -19.88 12.81
CA ASP A 41 -22.30 -21.01 11.87
C ASP A 41 -20.87 -21.53 11.63
N SER A 42 -19.91 -21.12 12.47
CA SER A 42 -18.50 -21.53 12.45
C SER A 42 -17.71 -20.98 11.26
N LEU A 43 -18.11 -19.84 10.69
CA LEU A 43 -17.34 -19.08 9.72
C LEU A 43 -16.88 -17.74 10.30
N VAL A 44 -15.65 -17.36 9.95
CA VAL A 44 -15.13 -16.03 10.20
C VAL A 44 -14.83 -15.36 8.87
N TYR A 45 -15.25 -14.10 8.77
CA TYR A 45 -14.95 -13.24 7.65
C TYR A 45 -13.96 -12.18 8.10
N ALA A 46 -12.78 -12.16 7.50
CA ALA A 46 -11.76 -11.15 7.74
C ALA A 46 -11.83 -10.12 6.61
N TYR A 47 -12.03 -8.85 6.93
CA TYR A 47 -12.15 -7.76 5.97
C TYR A 47 -11.01 -6.75 6.16
N GLY A 48 -10.14 -6.59 5.16
CA GLY A 48 -9.17 -5.49 5.10
C GLY A 48 -9.80 -4.30 4.38
N VAL A 49 -9.73 -3.11 4.97
CA VAL A 49 -10.28 -1.89 4.35
C VAL A 49 -9.18 -1.14 3.60
N GLU A 50 -9.45 -0.83 2.33
CA GLU A 50 -8.51 -0.13 1.45
C GLU A 50 -8.83 1.39 1.35
N PRO A 51 -7.86 2.25 0.98
CA PRO A 51 -7.98 3.72 0.96
C PRO A 51 -9.11 4.32 0.11
N ASP A 52 -9.86 3.53 -0.66
CA ASP A 52 -10.95 3.96 -1.53
C ASP A 52 -12.36 3.49 -1.08
N ASN A 53 -12.52 3.12 0.19
CA ASN A 53 -13.77 2.55 0.76
C ASN A 53 -14.23 1.24 0.10
N CYS A 54 -13.27 0.46 -0.40
CA CYS A 54 -13.53 -0.92 -0.78
C CYS A 54 -12.91 -1.86 0.26
N TYR A 55 -13.31 -3.12 0.23
CA TYR A 55 -12.76 -4.14 1.11
C TYR A 55 -12.25 -5.34 0.31
N GLU A 56 -11.17 -5.93 0.81
CA GLU A 56 -10.79 -7.31 0.48
C GLU A 56 -11.24 -8.20 1.63
N PHE A 57 -11.60 -9.45 1.33
CA PHE A 57 -12.00 -10.36 2.40
C PHE A 57 -11.53 -11.79 2.17
N GLU A 58 -11.27 -12.43 3.29
CA GLU A 58 -11.01 -13.85 3.38
C GLU A 58 -12.06 -14.52 4.27
N THR A 59 -12.27 -15.81 4.05
CA THR A 59 -13.23 -16.60 4.83
C THR A 59 -12.55 -17.86 5.34
N PHE A 60 -12.63 -18.05 6.65
CA PHE A 60 -12.10 -19.25 7.31
C PHE A 60 -13.22 -19.94 8.08
N ALA A 61 -13.10 -21.26 8.26
CA ALA A 61 -13.87 -21.94 9.28
C ALA A 61 -13.20 -21.70 10.64
N HIS A 62 -14.00 -21.41 11.67
CA HIS A 62 -13.49 -21.24 13.04
C HIS A 62 -14.01 -22.32 13.99
N ALA A 63 -13.21 -22.62 15.00
CA ALA A 63 -13.58 -23.43 16.15
C ALA A 63 -12.97 -22.84 17.42
N ASP A 64 -13.64 -23.02 18.56
CA ASP A 64 -13.18 -22.55 19.86
C ASP A 64 -13.25 -23.68 20.88
N ASP A 65 -12.20 -23.80 21.70
CA ASP A 65 -12.14 -24.74 22.82
C ASP A 65 -12.14 -24.05 24.20
N GLY A 66 -12.27 -22.72 24.23
CA GLY A 66 -12.28 -21.87 25.42
C GLY A 66 -10.93 -21.28 25.79
N GLU A 67 -9.85 -21.69 25.13
CA GLU A 67 -8.50 -21.13 25.29
C GLU A 67 -7.91 -20.68 23.94
N PHE A 68 -8.25 -21.38 22.86
CA PHE A 68 -7.79 -21.12 21.52
C PHE A 68 -8.93 -20.96 20.52
N ILE A 69 -8.81 -19.98 19.62
CA ILE A 69 -9.57 -19.92 18.38
C ILE A 69 -8.74 -20.58 17.29
N THR A 70 -9.31 -21.61 16.66
CA THR A 70 -8.71 -22.29 15.50
C THR A 70 -9.34 -21.78 14.23
N LEU A 71 -8.54 -21.23 13.33
CA LEU A 71 -8.93 -20.87 11.97
C LEU A 71 -8.48 -21.96 11.01
N SER A 72 -9.31 -22.27 10.01
CA SER A 72 -9.02 -23.34 9.06
C SER A 72 -9.54 -23.03 7.66
N ASP A 73 -8.78 -23.49 6.66
CA ASP A 73 -9.09 -23.39 5.24
C ASP A 73 -8.71 -24.71 4.52
N ILE A 74 -8.47 -24.63 3.21
CA ILE A 74 -8.04 -25.79 2.41
C ILE A 74 -6.56 -26.15 2.57
N GLU A 75 -5.74 -25.21 3.06
CA GLU A 75 -4.30 -25.37 3.19
C GLU A 75 -3.93 -25.91 4.58
N GLY A 76 -4.72 -25.60 5.60
CA GLY A 76 -4.52 -26.14 6.93
C GLY A 76 -5.39 -25.51 8.01
N SER A 77 -4.90 -25.59 9.24
CA SER A 77 -5.53 -24.98 10.40
C SER A 77 -4.47 -24.39 11.33
N VAL A 78 -4.72 -23.20 11.85
CA VAL A 78 -3.88 -22.53 12.83
C VAL A 78 -4.72 -22.18 14.05
N SER A 79 -4.15 -22.37 15.24
CA SER A 79 -4.80 -22.07 16.52
C SER A 79 -4.08 -20.94 17.22
N PHE A 80 -4.84 -19.92 17.62
CA PHE A 80 -4.35 -18.74 18.32
C PHE A 80 -4.97 -18.68 19.72
N PRO A 81 -4.17 -18.48 20.78
CA PRO A 81 -4.73 -18.17 22.08
C PRO A 81 -5.42 -16.82 22.02
N TYR A 82 -6.52 -16.69 22.76
CA TYR A 82 -7.28 -15.44 22.82
C TYR A 82 -7.74 -15.11 24.24
N VAL A 83 -7.99 -13.83 24.47
CA VAL A 83 -8.59 -13.32 25.71
C VAL A 83 -9.72 -12.35 25.36
N LEU A 84 -10.86 -12.51 26.04
CA LEU A 84 -11.98 -11.56 25.93
C LEU A 84 -12.02 -10.66 27.17
N GLU A 85 -11.82 -9.37 26.94
CA GLU A 85 -11.88 -8.32 27.96
C GLU A 85 -13.02 -7.35 27.65
N ALA A 86 -14.23 -7.65 28.15
CA ALA A 86 -15.44 -6.85 27.94
C ALA A 86 -15.77 -6.58 26.46
N ASP A 87 -15.28 -5.49 25.89
CA ASP A 87 -15.45 -5.05 24.50
C ASP A 87 -14.17 -5.23 23.66
N THR A 88 -13.14 -5.88 24.19
CA THR A 88 -11.88 -6.13 23.50
C THR A 88 -11.61 -7.62 23.36
N LEU A 89 -11.24 -8.06 22.17
CA LEU A 89 -10.73 -9.39 21.83
C LEU A 89 -9.23 -9.26 21.58
N LEU A 90 -8.44 -9.95 22.39
CA LEU A 90 -6.99 -10.05 22.23
C LEU A 90 -6.68 -11.40 21.59
N ILE A 91 -5.91 -11.42 20.50
CA ILE A 91 -5.45 -12.63 19.82
C ILE A 91 -3.92 -12.59 19.80
N THR A 92 -3.25 -13.62 20.29
CA THR A 92 -1.77 -13.67 20.26
C THR A 92 -1.27 -14.53 19.11
N GLU A 93 -0.46 -13.95 18.24
CA GLU A 93 0.18 -14.62 17.10
C GLU A 93 1.71 -14.51 17.23
N GLU A 94 2.43 -15.63 17.24
CA GLU A 94 3.90 -15.71 17.21
C GLU A 94 4.70 -14.78 18.16
N GLN A 95 4.09 -14.31 19.27
CA GLN A 95 4.61 -13.36 20.30
C GLN A 95 4.18 -11.89 20.12
N GLU A 96 3.38 -11.58 19.11
CA GLU A 96 2.66 -10.31 18.97
C GLU A 96 1.21 -10.49 19.39
N GLU A 97 0.62 -9.45 20.00
CA GLU A 97 -0.76 -9.46 20.47
C GLU A 97 -1.57 -8.46 19.64
N GLY A 98 -2.49 -8.98 18.83
CA GLY A 98 -3.46 -8.16 18.12
C GLY A 98 -4.63 -7.82 19.02
N SER A 99 -4.96 -6.53 19.10
CA SER A 99 -6.11 -6.02 19.87
C SER A 99 -7.24 -5.62 18.94
N TYR A 100 -8.42 -6.18 19.17
CA TYR A 100 -9.63 -5.89 18.39
C TYR A 100 -10.75 -5.41 19.30
N VAL A 101 -11.37 -4.28 18.96
CA VAL A 101 -12.48 -3.70 19.72
C VAL A 101 -13.80 -4.07 19.07
N ALA A 102 -14.81 -4.40 19.87
CA ALA A 102 -16.15 -4.74 19.40
C ALA A 102 -16.73 -3.60 18.56
N SER A 103 -17.20 -3.93 17.37
CA SER A 103 -17.72 -2.97 16.39
C SER A 103 -19.13 -3.35 15.94
N ASN A 104 -19.88 -2.35 15.48
CA ASN A 104 -21.21 -2.50 14.89
C ASN A 104 -21.29 -1.79 13.52
N GLN A 105 -20.16 -1.70 12.83
CA GLN A 105 -20.05 -1.06 11.54
C GLN A 105 -20.83 -1.86 10.49
N ASP A 106 -21.62 -1.15 9.68
CA ASP A 106 -22.34 -1.75 8.57
C ASP A 106 -21.41 -1.94 7.36
N LEU A 107 -20.78 -3.11 7.29
CA LEU A 107 -19.88 -3.48 6.20
C LEU A 107 -20.61 -3.72 4.86
N SER A 108 -21.95 -3.82 4.85
CA SER A 108 -22.71 -3.99 3.60
C SER A 108 -22.69 -2.76 2.70
N SER A 109 -22.25 -1.62 3.23
CA SER A 109 -22.05 -0.38 2.48
C SER A 109 -20.74 -0.34 1.69
N LEU A 110 -19.77 -1.19 2.05
CA LEU A 110 -18.51 -1.30 1.34
C LEU A 110 -18.69 -2.18 0.10
N LEU A 111 -17.94 -1.88 -0.95
CA LEU A 111 -17.90 -2.68 -2.18
C LEU A 111 -16.63 -3.52 -2.18
N ASN A 112 -16.71 -4.77 -2.66
CA ASN A 112 -15.53 -5.62 -2.75
C ASN A 112 -14.53 -5.01 -3.75
N CYS A 113 -13.24 -4.91 -3.40
CA CYS A 113 -12.26 -4.27 -4.27
C CYS A 113 -12.14 -4.96 -5.65
N ALA A 114 -12.32 -6.29 -5.72
CA ALA A 114 -12.32 -7.05 -6.96
C ALA A 114 -13.55 -6.78 -7.86
N ASP A 115 -14.60 -6.14 -7.33
CA ASP A 115 -15.77 -5.69 -8.10
C ASP A 115 -15.59 -4.28 -8.67
N ILE A 116 -14.56 -3.54 -8.25
CA ILE A 116 -14.30 -2.15 -8.65
C ILE A 116 -13.11 -2.07 -9.59
N TYR A 117 -12.08 -2.85 -9.29
CA TYR A 117 -10.82 -2.84 -10.00
C TYR A 117 -10.38 -4.25 -10.38
N SER A 118 -9.52 -4.32 -11.38
CA SER A 118 -8.78 -5.54 -11.74
C SER A 118 -7.31 -5.19 -11.92
N TRP A 119 -6.44 -6.18 -11.86
CA TRP A 119 -5.00 -5.98 -11.94
C TRP A 119 -4.47 -6.45 -13.29
N SER A 120 -3.49 -5.72 -13.84
CA SER A 120 -2.83 -6.05 -15.10
C SER A 120 -1.32 -6.12 -14.89
N CYS A 121 -0.66 -7.05 -15.58
CA CYS A 121 0.79 -7.12 -15.57
C CYS A 121 1.38 -6.12 -16.58
N GLY A 122 2.15 -5.16 -16.09
CA GLY A 122 2.81 -4.13 -16.89
C GLY A 122 4.32 -4.32 -16.99
N SER A 123 4.96 -3.47 -17.79
CA SER A 123 6.42 -3.43 -17.92
C SER A 123 7.18 -3.04 -16.64
N GLN A 124 6.46 -2.54 -15.63
CA GLN A 124 7.01 -2.08 -14.34
C GLN A 124 6.42 -2.86 -13.15
N GLY A 125 5.78 -4.00 -13.41
CA GLY A 125 5.04 -4.76 -12.41
C GLY A 125 3.52 -4.58 -12.54
N CYS A 126 2.81 -5.01 -11.51
CA CYS A 126 1.36 -4.96 -11.44
C CYS A 126 0.83 -3.54 -11.31
N TYR A 127 -0.24 -3.25 -12.02
CA TYR A 127 -0.95 -1.98 -11.89
C TYR A 127 -2.45 -2.20 -11.94
N GLN A 128 -3.15 -1.37 -11.19
CA GLN A 128 -4.59 -1.39 -11.07
C GLN A 128 -5.27 -0.82 -12.33
N THR A 129 -6.37 -1.44 -12.72
CA THR A 129 -7.20 -1.09 -13.88
C THR A 129 -8.68 -1.11 -13.48
N ALA A 130 -9.56 -0.55 -14.30
CA ALA A 130 -11.00 -0.66 -14.05
C ALA A 130 -11.45 -2.13 -14.14
N VAL A 131 -12.49 -2.51 -13.38
CA VAL A 131 -13.02 -3.88 -13.35
C VAL A 131 -13.26 -4.45 -14.75
N GLY A 132 -12.70 -5.63 -15.00
CA GLY A 132 -12.84 -6.38 -16.25
C GLY A 132 -11.94 -5.91 -17.39
N GLU A 133 -11.12 -4.87 -17.17
CA GLU A 133 -10.05 -4.48 -18.10
C GLU A 133 -8.72 -5.19 -17.81
N GLY A 134 -8.57 -5.74 -16.60
CA GLY A 134 -7.39 -6.44 -16.13
C GLY A 134 -7.41 -7.95 -16.30
N GLU A 135 -6.24 -8.55 -16.11
CA GLU A 135 -5.99 -9.99 -16.23
C GLU A 135 -6.24 -10.74 -14.91
N TYR A 136 -6.11 -10.06 -13.78
CA TYR A 136 -6.17 -10.63 -12.42
C TYR A 136 -7.21 -9.89 -11.56
N LEU A 137 -7.72 -10.57 -10.53
CA LEU A 137 -8.75 -10.01 -9.62
C LEU A 137 -8.16 -9.43 -8.33
N SER A 138 -6.91 -9.77 -7.98
CA SER A 138 -6.19 -9.25 -6.81
C SER A 138 -4.76 -8.85 -7.18
N GLU A 139 -4.12 -8.05 -6.32
CA GLU A 139 -2.71 -7.69 -6.46
C GLU A 139 -1.82 -8.93 -6.29
N ASP A 140 -2.12 -9.77 -5.29
CA ASP A 140 -1.35 -10.98 -4.99
C ASP A 140 -1.31 -11.95 -6.19
N ASP A 141 -2.46 -12.24 -6.80
CA ASP A 141 -2.50 -13.04 -8.02
C ASP A 141 -1.65 -12.39 -9.12
N CYS A 142 -1.77 -11.07 -9.30
CA CYS A 142 -0.98 -10.37 -10.28
C CYS A 142 0.52 -10.52 -9.99
N THR A 143 0.98 -10.31 -8.75
CA THR A 143 2.40 -10.32 -8.41
C THR A 143 3.01 -11.72 -8.47
N GLU A 144 2.24 -12.76 -8.14
CA GLU A 144 2.68 -14.15 -8.28
C GLU A 144 2.98 -14.52 -9.74
N PHE A 145 2.11 -14.09 -10.67
CA PHE A 145 2.23 -14.44 -12.08
C PHE A 145 2.97 -13.40 -12.95
N CYS A 146 3.04 -12.14 -12.51
CA CYS A 146 3.68 -11.03 -13.21
C CYS A 146 5.18 -11.00 -12.95
N LEU A 147 5.88 -11.95 -13.56
CA LEU A 147 7.34 -12.06 -13.50
C LEU A 147 8.00 -11.03 -14.42
N PHE A 148 8.22 -9.80 -13.95
CA PHE A 148 9.09 -8.86 -14.64
C PHE A 148 10.56 -9.19 -14.31
N THR A 149 11.27 -9.81 -15.26
CA THR A 149 12.69 -10.18 -15.09
C THR A 149 13.65 -9.06 -15.46
N SER A 150 13.13 -7.90 -15.88
CA SER A 150 13.96 -6.76 -16.29
C SER A 150 13.48 -5.47 -15.65
N ILE A 151 14.33 -4.87 -14.84
CA ILE A 151 14.31 -3.43 -14.62
C ILE A 151 14.92 -2.83 -15.88
N THR A 152 14.10 -2.19 -16.72
CA THR A 152 14.65 -1.34 -17.78
C THR A 152 15.17 -0.09 -17.09
N GLU A 153 16.47 -0.04 -16.82
CA GLU A 153 17.15 1.21 -16.48
C GLU A 153 16.77 2.21 -17.57
N GLN A 154 16.08 3.29 -17.22
CA GLN A 154 15.58 4.22 -18.22
C GLN A 154 16.78 4.85 -18.94
N GLU A 155 17.14 4.30 -20.11
CA GLU A 155 18.32 4.68 -20.85
C GLU A 155 18.26 6.17 -21.22
N GLY A 156 19.12 6.93 -20.54
CA GLY A 156 19.35 8.35 -20.77
C GLY A 156 19.11 9.18 -19.52
N LYS A 157 20.19 9.55 -18.84
CA LYS A 157 20.16 10.62 -17.83
C LYS A 157 19.47 11.85 -18.46
N ARG A 158 18.26 12.20 -17.99
CA ARG A 158 17.50 13.37 -18.46
C ARG A 158 18.18 14.68 -18.14
N VAL A 159 19.05 14.66 -17.15
CA VAL A 159 19.91 15.77 -16.75
C VAL A 159 21.36 15.30 -16.70
N VAL A 160 22.23 16.02 -17.39
CA VAL A 160 23.69 15.85 -17.34
C VAL A 160 24.26 17.02 -16.56
N VAL A 161 25.10 16.73 -15.57
CA VAL A 161 25.72 17.75 -14.73
C VAL A 161 27.23 17.69 -14.87
N TYR A 162 27.85 18.80 -15.28
CA TYR A 162 29.30 18.88 -15.46
C TYR A 162 29.86 20.30 -15.30
N PRO A 163 31.05 20.45 -14.70
CA PRO A 163 31.78 19.40 -13.97
C PRO A 163 31.09 19.06 -12.64
N ASN A 164 31.20 17.81 -12.20
CA ASN A 164 30.78 17.37 -10.88
C ASN A 164 31.80 16.34 -10.38
N PRO A 165 32.68 16.68 -9.42
CA PRO A 165 32.65 17.87 -8.55
C PRO A 165 32.98 19.21 -9.24
N PHE A 166 32.64 20.34 -8.59
CA PHE A 166 32.97 21.68 -9.06
C PHE A 166 33.35 22.66 -7.93
N ARG A 167 34.16 23.67 -8.26
CA ARG A 167 34.60 24.74 -7.34
C ARG A 167 33.80 26.02 -7.47
N ASP A 168 33.60 26.50 -8.70
CA ASP A 168 32.98 27.80 -8.95
C ASP A 168 31.56 27.67 -9.50
N HIS A 169 31.39 26.81 -10.50
CA HIS A 169 30.10 26.55 -11.15
C HIS A 169 30.04 25.17 -11.78
N THR A 170 28.82 24.67 -11.96
CA THR A 170 28.51 23.52 -12.82
C THR A 170 27.45 23.92 -13.85
N VAL A 171 27.38 23.17 -14.95
CA VAL A 171 26.33 23.26 -15.96
C VAL A 171 25.35 22.13 -15.74
N LEU A 172 24.06 22.46 -15.77
CA LEU A 172 22.94 21.53 -15.86
C LEU A 172 22.46 21.54 -17.30
N GLU A 173 22.54 20.39 -17.97
CA GLU A 173 22.06 20.22 -19.35
C GLU A 173 20.91 19.22 -19.35
N PHE A 174 19.74 19.68 -19.76
CA PHE A 174 18.50 18.92 -19.72
C PHE A 174 18.13 18.44 -21.13
N LYS A 175 17.76 17.16 -21.25
CA LYS A 175 17.23 16.59 -22.50
C LYS A 175 15.88 17.24 -22.88
N GLU A 176 15.07 17.55 -21.87
CA GLU A 176 13.77 18.23 -21.96
C GLU A 176 13.71 19.29 -20.87
N ILE A 177 13.11 20.46 -21.15
CA ILE A 177 13.07 21.59 -20.20
C ILE A 177 12.20 21.20 -18.98
N PRO A 178 12.75 21.14 -17.76
CA PRO A 178 11.98 20.87 -16.56
C PRO A 178 11.14 22.07 -16.13
N LEU A 179 10.18 21.87 -15.23
CA LEU A 179 9.39 22.93 -14.61
C LEU A 179 10.24 23.74 -13.63
N GLU A 180 10.98 23.04 -12.77
CA GLU A 180 11.83 23.63 -11.73
C GLU A 180 12.93 22.66 -11.28
N TYR A 181 13.89 23.21 -10.54
CA TYR A 181 14.86 22.43 -9.78
C TYR A 181 14.94 22.90 -8.34
N ASN A 182 15.20 21.96 -7.43
CA ASN A 182 15.42 22.19 -6.01
C ASN A 182 16.80 21.67 -5.60
N LEU A 183 17.53 22.43 -4.80
CA LEU A 183 18.84 22.05 -4.28
C LEU A 183 18.79 21.91 -2.76
N TYR A 184 19.04 20.71 -2.26
CA TYR A 184 19.00 20.37 -0.85
C TYR A 184 20.40 20.04 -0.32
N ASP A 185 20.68 20.39 0.94
CA ASP A 185 21.81 19.80 1.67
C ASP A 185 21.47 18.39 2.18
N VAL A 186 22.47 17.70 2.76
CA VAL A 186 22.29 16.33 3.31
C VAL A 186 21.29 16.23 4.45
N ASN A 187 20.89 17.36 5.06
CA ASN A 187 19.88 17.41 6.11
C ASN A 187 18.48 17.71 5.54
N GLY A 188 18.33 17.77 4.21
CA GLY A 188 17.06 18.08 3.54
C GLY A 188 16.70 19.56 3.52
N ARG A 189 17.61 20.47 3.90
CA ARG A 189 17.32 21.92 3.86
C ARG A 189 17.46 22.44 2.43
N ILE A 190 16.44 23.14 1.95
CA ILE A 190 16.42 23.79 0.63
C ILE A 190 17.36 25.00 0.65
N HIS A 191 18.34 24.99 -0.24
CA HIS A 191 19.24 26.11 -0.50
C HIS A 191 18.83 26.92 -1.74
N ARG A 192 18.23 26.29 -2.74
CA ARG A 192 17.68 26.95 -3.94
C ARG A 192 16.46 26.22 -4.47
N SER A 193 15.54 26.98 -5.04
CA SER A 193 14.36 26.51 -5.76
C SER A 193 14.07 27.49 -6.88
N GLU A 194 14.18 27.06 -8.13
CA GLU A 194 14.06 27.94 -9.29
C GLU A 194 13.31 27.25 -10.44
N ARG A 195 12.43 28.01 -11.10
CA ARG A 195 11.79 27.57 -12.35
C ARG A 195 12.80 27.54 -13.49
N VAL A 196 12.70 26.52 -14.33
CA VAL A 196 13.62 26.35 -15.47
C VAL A 196 12.89 26.69 -16.75
N MET A 197 13.48 27.60 -17.53
CA MET A 197 12.92 28.07 -18.80
C MET A 197 13.79 27.68 -20.00
N GLU A 198 14.97 27.12 -19.75
CA GLU A 198 15.98 26.80 -20.75
C GLU A 198 16.50 25.38 -20.53
N ASN A 199 16.97 24.73 -21.60
CA ASN A 199 17.51 23.37 -21.54
C ASN A 199 18.97 23.32 -21.03
N ARG A 200 19.59 24.46 -20.77
CA ARG A 200 20.95 24.56 -20.24
C ARG A 200 21.05 25.69 -19.23
N LEU A 201 21.44 25.39 -18.00
CA LEU A 201 21.56 26.37 -16.91
C LEU A 201 22.93 26.27 -16.24
N GLN A 202 23.50 27.41 -15.85
CA GLN A 202 24.73 27.45 -15.06
C GLN A 202 24.36 27.64 -13.58
N LEU A 203 24.73 26.67 -12.76
CA LEU A 203 24.60 26.73 -11.31
C LEU A 203 25.93 27.19 -10.71
N ASN A 204 25.95 28.42 -10.20
CA ASN A 204 27.12 28.99 -9.52
C ASN A 204 27.11 28.58 -8.04
N LYS A 205 28.28 28.20 -7.49
CA LYS A 205 28.45 27.90 -6.06
C LYS A 205 27.93 29.05 -5.18
N GLY A 206 28.36 30.28 -5.46
CA GLY A 206 28.05 31.43 -4.61
C GLY A 206 28.49 31.17 -3.17
N ASP A 207 27.59 31.37 -2.22
CA ASP A 207 27.85 31.20 -0.78
C ASP A 207 27.55 29.76 -0.27
N LEU A 208 27.31 28.81 -1.17
CA LEU A 208 27.06 27.42 -0.77
C LEU A 208 28.33 26.80 -0.15
N PRO A 209 28.26 26.27 1.08
CA PRO A 209 29.37 25.54 1.68
C PRO A 209 29.79 24.34 0.84
N SER A 210 31.08 24.03 0.86
CA SER A 210 31.60 22.80 0.27
C SER A 210 30.97 21.57 0.95
N GLY A 211 30.59 20.57 0.16
CA GLY A 211 29.85 19.42 0.66
C GLY A 211 29.04 18.70 -0.42
N ILE A 212 28.18 17.78 0.04
CA ILE A 212 27.28 16.99 -0.82
C ILE A 212 25.90 17.65 -0.81
N TYR A 213 25.32 17.78 -2.00
CA TYR A 213 23.96 18.29 -2.18
C TYR A 213 23.15 17.34 -3.06
N HIS A 214 21.83 17.38 -2.90
CA HIS A 214 20.88 16.71 -3.75
C HIS A 214 20.21 17.74 -4.66
N LEU A 215 20.40 17.62 -5.97
CA LEU A 215 19.69 18.38 -6.98
C LEU A 215 18.50 17.56 -7.46
N GLU A 216 17.31 18.00 -7.11
CA GLU A 216 16.06 17.47 -7.62
C GLU A 216 15.62 18.30 -8.83
N VAL A 217 15.23 17.63 -9.91
CA VAL A 217 14.75 18.26 -11.14
C VAL A 217 13.37 17.70 -11.43
N ILE A 218 12.38 18.59 -11.62
CA ILE A 218 10.96 18.26 -11.66
C ILE A 218 10.41 18.54 -13.05
N TRP A 219 9.84 17.52 -13.69
CA TRP A 219 9.03 17.63 -14.91
C TRP A 219 7.56 17.37 -14.58
N THR A 220 6.67 17.55 -15.56
CA THR A 220 5.23 17.31 -15.39
C THR A 220 4.86 15.87 -15.01
N SER A 221 5.68 14.89 -15.42
CA SER A 221 5.39 13.46 -15.24
C SER A 221 6.44 12.71 -14.42
N THR A 222 7.55 13.35 -14.05
CA THR A 222 8.68 12.66 -13.41
C THR A 222 9.57 13.59 -12.62
N VAL A 223 10.30 13.03 -11.66
CA VAL A 223 11.30 13.71 -10.84
C VAL A 223 12.62 12.96 -10.96
N SER A 224 13.75 13.68 -11.11
CA SER A 224 15.09 13.10 -11.13
C SER A 224 15.95 13.71 -10.04
N THR A 225 16.71 12.88 -9.33
CA THR A 225 17.64 13.33 -8.28
C THR A 225 19.08 13.07 -8.69
N VAL A 226 19.93 14.09 -8.61
CA VAL A 226 21.37 14.04 -8.89
C VAL A 226 22.16 14.47 -7.65
N LYS A 227 23.20 13.73 -7.29
CA LYS A 227 24.14 14.14 -6.23
C LYS A 227 25.17 15.11 -6.79
N LEU A 228 25.31 16.28 -6.17
CA LEU A 228 26.34 17.28 -6.48
C LEU A 228 27.41 17.30 -5.41
N PHE A 229 28.67 17.42 -5.85
CA PHE A 229 29.84 17.55 -5.00
C PHE A 229 30.42 18.96 -5.21
N ILE A 230 30.30 19.81 -4.18
CA ILE A 230 30.82 21.18 -4.20
C ILE A 230 32.14 21.21 -3.44
N GLU A 231 33.21 21.66 -4.10
CA GLU A 231 34.57 21.85 -3.52
C GLU A 231 34.76 23.25 -2.96
#